data_AF-A0A5B8MRV8-F1
#
_entry.id   AF-A0A5B8MRV8-F1
#
_cell.length_a   1.000
_cell.length_b   1.000
_cell.length_c   1.000
_cell.angle_alpha   90.00
_cell.angle_beta   90.00
_cell.angle_gamma   90.00
#
_symmetry.space_group_name_H-M   'P 1'
#
loop_
_entity.id
_entity.type
_entity.pdbx_description
1 polymer ?
#
loop_
_entity_poly.entity_id
_entity_poly.type
_entity_poly.pdbx_seq_one_letter_code
_entity_poly.pdbx_strand_id
1 'polypeptide(L)'
;MESKKDAFRKYLEGAGVIDAITKALVSLYEEPDKPVSGLEFLKTSLGAPTKEEHDALVAEKESVEKQLEDAKATIEKLQAEIEGLKVKEEEPAPEAEEAAA
;
A
#
# COMPACT_ATOMS: atom_id res chain seq x y z
N MET A 1 37.73 -6.10 -23.13
CA MET A 1 36.28 -6.13 -22.82
C MET A 1 35.96 -7.27 -21.85
N GLU A 2 36.74 -8.34 -21.86
CA GLU A 2 36.69 -9.44 -20.89
C GLU A 2 36.70 -8.94 -19.44
N SER A 3 37.58 -8.02 -19.07
CA SER A 3 37.68 -7.53 -17.69
C SER A 3 36.40 -6.89 -17.15
N LYS A 4 35.60 -6.23 -18.01
CA LYS A 4 34.30 -5.66 -17.64
C LYS A 4 33.23 -6.75 -17.49
N LYS A 5 33.25 -7.78 -18.35
CA LYS A 5 32.34 -8.93 -18.24
C LYS A 5 32.64 -9.75 -16.98
N ASP A 6 33.91 -9.94 -16.66
CA ASP A 6 34.37 -10.66 -15.46
C ASP A 6 33.96 -9.94 -14.18
N ALA A 7 34.16 -8.61 -14.13
CA ALA A 7 33.72 -7.79 -13.00
C ALA A 7 32.19 -7.86 -12.81
N PHE A 8 31.42 -7.84 -13.90
CA PHE A 8 29.96 -7.95 -13.83
C PHE A 8 29.50 -9.33 -13.35
N ARG A 9 30.13 -10.42 -13.80
CA ARG A 9 29.85 -11.77 -13.28
C ARG A 9 30.10 -11.86 -11.78
N LYS A 10 31.26 -11.42 -11.31
CA LYS A 10 31.59 -11.41 -9.87
C LYS A 10 30.60 -10.58 -9.07
N TYR A 11 30.12 -9.47 -9.62
CA TYR A 11 29.07 -8.68 -9.00
C TYR A 11 27.76 -9.48 -8.88
N LEU A 12 27.30 -10.12 -9.95
CA LEU A 12 26.07 -10.92 -9.91
C LEU A 12 26.17 -12.10 -8.94
N GLU A 13 27.33 -12.74 -8.86
CA GLU A 13 27.63 -13.79 -7.88
C GLU A 13 27.61 -13.23 -6.46
N GLY A 14 28.34 -12.14 -6.20
CA GLY A 14 28.43 -11.51 -4.88
C GLY A 14 27.12 -10.88 -4.39
N ALA A 15 26.28 -10.40 -5.31
CA ALA A 15 24.95 -9.89 -5.00
C ALA A 15 23.88 -10.99 -4.89
N GLY A 16 24.25 -12.27 -5.08
CA GLY A 16 23.33 -13.41 -4.96
C GLY A 16 22.35 -13.57 -6.13
N VAL A 17 22.49 -12.81 -7.22
CA VAL A 17 21.61 -12.89 -8.40
C VAL A 17 21.71 -14.26 -9.05
N ILE A 18 22.93 -14.79 -9.17
CA ILE A 18 23.15 -16.12 -9.77
C ILE A 18 22.52 -17.21 -8.91
N ASP A 19 22.66 -17.13 -7.59
CA ASP A 19 22.07 -18.09 -6.65
C ASP A 19 20.54 -18.07 -6.71
N ALA A 20 19.93 -16.88 -6.70
CA ALA A 20 18.47 -16.72 -6.81
C ALA A 20 17.92 -17.30 -8.12
N ILE A 21 18.53 -16.96 -9.26
CA ILE A 21 18.13 -17.50 -10.57
C ILE A 21 18.32 -19.03 -10.61
N THR A 22 19.41 -19.53 -10.04
CA THR A 22 19.68 -20.98 -10.00
C THR A 22 18.61 -21.70 -9.19
N LYS A 23 18.25 -21.19 -8.00
CA LYS A 23 17.18 -21.77 -7.18
C LYS A 23 15.82 -21.76 -7.88
N ALA A 24 15.49 -20.68 -8.59
CA ALA A 24 14.25 -20.61 -9.37
C ALA A 24 14.23 -21.64 -10.51
N LEU A 25 15.35 -21.81 -11.22
CA LEU A 25 15.47 -22.83 -12.28
C LEU A 25 15.42 -24.26 -11.73
N VAL A 26 16.04 -24.50 -10.57
CA VAL A 26 15.98 -25.80 -9.87
C VAL A 26 14.53 -26.09 -9.46
N SER A 27 13.84 -25.12 -8.87
CA SER A 27 12.41 -25.27 -8.50
C SER A 27 11.56 -25.62 -9.72
N LEU A 28 11.76 -24.90 -10.85
CA LEU A 28 11.07 -25.19 -12.10
C LEU A 28 11.42 -26.60 -12.63
N TYR A 29 12.65 -27.06 -12.46
CA TYR A 29 13.09 -28.39 -12.86
C TYR A 29 12.51 -29.50 -11.97
N GLU A 30 12.33 -29.25 -10.69
CA GLU A 30 11.76 -30.20 -9.72
C GLU A 30 10.23 -30.28 -9.79
N GLU A 31 9.57 -29.28 -10.37
CA GLU A 31 8.11 -29.23 -10.45
C GLU A 31 7.52 -30.46 -11.21
N PRO A 32 6.71 -31.31 -10.56
CA PRO A 32 6.23 -32.55 -11.15
C PRO A 32 5.22 -32.31 -12.28
N ASP A 33 4.42 -31.24 -12.15
CA ASP A 33 3.52 -30.74 -13.19
C ASP A 33 4.14 -29.47 -13.79
N LYS A 34 4.76 -29.59 -14.97
CA LYS A 34 5.47 -28.45 -15.58
C LYS A 34 4.46 -27.37 -15.97
N PRO A 35 4.66 -26.11 -15.52
CA PRO A 35 3.75 -25.03 -15.87
C PRO A 35 3.78 -24.79 -17.38
N VAL A 36 2.62 -24.46 -17.95
CA VAL A 36 2.47 -24.13 -19.38
C VAL A 36 3.37 -22.95 -19.77
N SER A 37 3.62 -22.02 -18.85
CA SER A 37 4.57 -20.92 -19.01
C SER A 37 5.67 -20.96 -17.95
N GLY A 38 6.82 -21.52 -18.30
CA GLY A 38 8.00 -21.53 -17.42
C GLY A 38 8.53 -20.12 -17.10
N LEU A 39 8.32 -19.14 -17.98
CA LEU A 39 8.71 -17.75 -17.71
C LEU A 39 7.85 -17.10 -16.63
N GLU A 40 6.54 -17.35 -16.62
CA GLU A 40 5.67 -16.83 -15.56
C GLU A 40 6.03 -17.46 -14.21
N PHE A 41 6.29 -18.77 -14.20
CA PHE A 41 6.79 -19.46 -13.00
C PHE A 41 8.07 -18.80 -12.45
N LEU A 42 9.08 -18.57 -13.30
CA LEU A 42 10.32 -17.93 -12.87
C LEU A 42 10.12 -16.52 -12.31
N LYS A 43 9.22 -15.72 -12.92
CA LYS A 43 8.88 -14.39 -12.40
C LYS A 43 8.31 -14.50 -10.99
N THR A 44 7.33 -15.39 -10.78
CA THR A 44 6.74 -15.63 -9.46
C THR A 44 7.78 -16.16 -8.46
N SER A 45 8.63 -17.12 -8.85
CA SER A 45 9.68 -17.67 -7.97
C SER A 45 10.72 -16.62 -7.53
N LEU A 46 10.96 -15.59 -8.35
CA LEU A 46 11.86 -14.48 -8.03
C LEU A 46 11.16 -13.35 -7.26
N GLY A 47 9.90 -13.53 -6.85
CA GLY A 47 9.13 -12.56 -6.08
C GLY A 47 8.58 -11.40 -6.92
N ALA A 48 8.53 -11.54 -8.24
CA ALA A 48 7.80 -10.58 -9.06
C ALA A 48 6.29 -10.78 -8.84
N PRO A 49 5.52 -9.73 -8.51
CA PRO A 49 4.08 -9.85 -8.40
C PRO A 49 3.50 -10.26 -9.76
N THR A 50 2.52 -11.15 -9.72
CA THR A 50 1.68 -11.42 -10.88
C THR A 50 0.92 -10.16 -11.27
N LYS A 51 0.44 -10.12 -12.52
CA LYS A 51 -0.36 -8.97 -12.97
C LYS A 51 -1.62 -8.84 -12.12
N GLU A 52 -2.24 -9.96 -11.76
CA GLU A 52 -3.42 -10.04 -10.91
C GLU A 52 -3.15 -9.48 -9.51
N GLU A 53 -2.02 -9.84 -8.88
CA GLU A 53 -1.61 -9.30 -7.58
C GLU A 53 -1.33 -7.79 -7.65
N HIS A 54 -0.67 -7.33 -8.71
CA HIS A 54 -0.43 -5.91 -8.93
C HIS A 54 -1.76 -5.14 -9.07
N ASP A 55 -2.66 -5.63 -9.90
CA ASP A 55 -3.96 -5.00 -10.15
C ASP A 55 -4.83 -5.00 -8.86
N ALA A 56 -4.77 -6.07 -8.06
CA ALA A 56 -5.41 -6.14 -6.75
C ALA A 56 -4.84 -5.10 -5.77
N LEU A 57 -3.51 -4.97 -5.69
CA LEU A 57 -2.84 -3.97 -4.85
C LEU A 57 -3.21 -2.54 -5.25
N VAL A 58 -3.33 -2.26 -6.55
CA VAL A 58 -3.77 -0.95 -7.04
C VAL A 58 -5.20 -0.66 -6.60
N ALA A 59 -6.12 -1.61 -6.76
CA ALA A 59 -7.50 -1.45 -6.33
C ALA A 59 -7.63 -1.27 -4.80
N GLU A 60 -6.86 -2.00 -4.01
CA GLU A 60 -6.81 -1.83 -2.56
C GLU A 60 -6.30 -0.44 -2.18
N LYS A 61 -5.23 0.03 -2.83
CA LYS A 61 -4.70 1.36 -2.62
C LYS A 61 -5.76 2.43 -2.88
N GLU A 62 -6.46 2.37 -4.02
CA GLU A 62 -7.52 3.32 -4.36
C GLU A 62 -8.66 3.31 -3.33
N SER A 63 -9.05 2.11 -2.87
CA SER A 63 -10.07 1.96 -1.82
C SER A 63 -9.62 2.59 -0.50
N VAL A 64 -8.39 2.37 -0.07
CA VAL A 64 -7.83 2.95 1.16
C VAL A 64 -7.71 4.46 1.05
N GLU A 65 -7.26 4.99 -0.09
CA GLU A 65 -7.18 6.44 -0.33
C GLU A 65 -8.56 7.09 -0.22
N LYS A 66 -9.61 6.45 -0.78
CA LYS A 66 -10.99 6.93 -0.66
C LYS A 66 -11.49 6.91 0.79
N GLN A 67 -11.27 5.81 1.52
CA GLN A 67 -11.69 5.73 2.93
C GLN A 67 -10.99 6.79 3.80
N LEU A 68 -9.73 7.09 3.49
CA LEU A 68 -8.96 8.11 4.17
C LEU A 68 -9.52 9.51 3.89
N GLU A 69 -9.94 9.80 2.67
CA GLU A 69 -10.63 11.05 2.31
C GLU A 69 -11.97 11.18 3.04
N ASP A 70 -12.82 10.14 2.99
CA ASP A 70 -14.12 10.11 3.65
C ASP A 70 -13.99 10.30 5.18
N ALA A 71 -13.01 9.65 5.80
CA ALA A 71 -12.72 9.77 7.22
C ALA A 71 -12.25 11.19 7.58
N LYS A 72 -11.38 11.80 6.78
CA LYS A 72 -10.94 13.19 6.97
C LYS A 72 -12.10 14.17 6.87
N ALA A 73 -12.95 14.04 5.84
CA ALA A 73 -14.12 14.89 5.69
C ALA A 73 -15.10 14.75 6.87
N THR A 74 -15.24 13.53 7.40
CA THR A 74 -16.06 13.27 8.60
C THR A 74 -15.47 13.93 9.84
N ILE A 75 -14.15 13.84 10.02
CA ILE A 75 -13.45 14.50 11.13
C ILE A 75 -13.63 16.01 11.07
N GLU A 76 -13.42 16.64 9.90
CA GLU A 76 -13.59 18.09 9.73
C GLU A 76 -15.04 18.52 10.05
N LYS A 77 -16.03 17.78 9.55
CA LYS A 77 -17.44 18.05 9.84
C LYS A 77 -17.75 17.98 11.33
N LEU A 78 -17.30 16.92 12.00
CA LEU A 78 -17.53 16.73 13.44
C LEU A 78 -16.80 17.78 14.27
N GLN A 79 -15.60 18.19 13.87
CA GLN A 79 -14.86 19.28 14.52
C GLN A 79 -15.62 20.60 14.42
N ALA A 80 -16.13 20.95 13.23
CA ALA A 80 -16.94 22.14 13.03
C ALA A 80 -18.25 22.11 13.84
N GLU A 81 -18.90 20.95 13.95
CA GLU A 81 -20.12 20.78 14.75
C GLU A 81 -19.83 20.93 16.26
N ILE A 82 -18.73 20.37 16.75
CA ILE A 82 -18.29 20.53 18.15
C ILE A 82 -17.98 22.00 18.45
N GLU A 83 -17.29 22.70 17.56
CA GLU A 83 -17.01 24.14 17.72
C GLU A 83 -18.30 24.96 17.74
N GLY A 84 -19.24 24.68 16.82
CA GLY A 84 -20.53 25.35 16.77
C GLY A 84 -21.39 25.13 18.03
N LEU A 85 -21.37 23.91 18.60
CA LEU A 85 -22.10 23.60 19.83
C LEU A 85 -21.49 24.27 21.06
N LYS A 86 -20.16 24.33 21.16
CA LYS A 86 -19.46 25.06 22.25
C LYS A 86 -19.79 26.54 22.25
N VAL A 87 -19.83 27.17 21.07
CA VAL A 87 -20.20 28.59 20.94
C VAL A 87 -21.66 28.83 21.37
N LYS A 88 -22.54 27.84 21.18
CA LYS A 88 -23.96 27.93 21.53
C LYS A 88 -24.24 27.71 23.02
N GLU A 89 -23.38 27.00 23.74
CA GLU A 89 -23.44 26.86 25.21
C GLU A 89 -22.88 28.10 25.94
N GLU A 90 -22.05 28.92 25.29
CA GLU A 90 -21.49 30.15 25.87
C GLU A 90 -22.34 31.41 25.64
N GLU A 91 -23.45 31.35 24.90
CA GLU A 91 -24.40 32.49 24.81
C GLU A 91 -25.20 32.61 26.13
N PRO A 92 -25.03 33.69 26.92
CA PRO A 92 -25.73 33.84 28.19
C PRO A 92 -27.23 34.01 27.93
N ALA A 93 -28.04 33.24 28.67
CA ALA A 93 -29.48 33.40 28.69
C ALA A 93 -29.83 34.86 28.99
N PRO A 94 -30.69 35.52 28.18
CA PRO A 94 -31.07 36.91 28.44
C PRO A 94 -31.74 37.01 29.81
N GLU A 95 -31.23 37.93 30.61
CA GLU A 95 -31.76 38.30 31.93
C GLU A 95 -33.27 38.47 31.85
N ALA A 96 -34.00 37.67 32.66
CA ALA A 96 -35.40 37.94 32.93
C ALA A 96 -35.47 39.19 33.82
N GLU A 97 -35.65 40.33 33.15
CA GLU A 97 -36.10 41.59 33.72
C GLU A 97 -37.47 41.37 34.39
N GLU A 98 -37.48 41.08 35.70
CA GLU A 98 -38.69 41.17 36.52
C GLU A 98 -38.83 42.61 37.02
N ALA A 99 -39.44 43.44 36.18
CA ALA A 99 -40.11 44.66 36.58
C ALA A 99 -41.54 44.32 37.07
N ALA A 100 -41.79 44.35 38.37
CA ALA A 100 -43.10 44.58 39.01
C ALA A 100 -42.86 44.83 40.52
N ALA A 101 -42.92 46.08 40.97
CA ALA A 101 -44.11 46.75 41.53
C ALA A 101 -44.42 46.35 42.98
#